data_AF-A0A382RCA3-F1
#
_entry.id   AF-A0A382RCA3-F1
#
_cell.length_a   1.000
_cell.length_b   1.000
_cell.length_c   1.000
_cell.angle_alpha   90.00
_cell.angle_beta   90.00
_cell.angle_gamma   90.00
#
_symmetry.space_group_name_H-M   'P 1'
#
loop_
_entity.id
_entity.type
_entity.pdbx_description
1 polymer ?
#
loop_
_entity_poly.entity_id
_entity_poly.type
_entity_poly.pdbx_seq_one_letter_code
_entity_poly.pdbx_strand_id
1 'polypeptide(L)'
;GAAGSARRENAVLLARNADGYADLCEIITGRHMEPDGFSFDRVFSQPWPNLFLLTAHSRVLQVLARGPNRSRLYGELVSNSAATRRRSRELEATASALGIPLVASNNAFFLDPDDWETHRILTAIGLNSTLSRLRPGECVSPQAHLRSGEEMAHAFLLPGHAEALANTAHIAEECEVELELDRWILPQVSVPSGQTPETHLAQLAWAGLEANYRSQGRSNYERARQIQRMELEVIAKLEYPSYFLIVKEIRDWANERFSSGYRRPTDCTILRGSAANSLTFYNIGVSDLDPIRYDLYFQRFLNEDRASPPDADLDFGWDERD
;
A
#
# COMPACT_ATOMS: atom_id res chain seq x y z
N GLY A 1 -11.58 17.32 13.06
CA GLY A 1 -12.27 17.95 14.22
C GLY A 1 -11.40 17.80 15.44
N ALA A 2 -11.08 18.92 16.10
CA ALA A 2 -10.19 19.00 17.25
C ALA A 2 -10.67 18.12 18.42
N ALA A 3 -10.13 16.91 18.51
CA ALA A 3 -10.23 16.09 19.70
C ALA A 3 -9.09 16.52 20.63
N GLY A 4 -9.42 17.32 21.64
CA GLY A 4 -8.58 17.46 22.82
C GLY A 4 -8.22 16.07 23.38
N SER A 5 -7.14 16.04 24.15
CA SER A 5 -6.52 14.87 24.76
C SER A 5 -7.42 14.10 25.76
N ALA A 6 -8.62 13.69 25.36
CA ALA A 6 -9.23 12.50 25.90
C ALA A 6 -8.25 11.36 25.57
N ARG A 7 -7.72 10.71 26.61
CA ARG A 7 -6.73 9.62 26.53
C ARG A 7 -7.20 8.57 25.52
N ARG A 8 -6.81 8.71 24.25
CA ARG A 8 -7.08 7.70 23.23
C ARG A 8 -6.27 6.48 23.63
N GLU A 9 -6.98 5.45 24.05
CA GLU A 9 -6.40 4.13 24.24
C GLU A 9 -5.83 3.65 22.91
N ASN A 10 -4.68 3.00 22.96
CA ASN A 10 -3.99 2.49 21.80
C ASN A 10 -3.40 1.10 22.05
N ALA A 11 -3.07 0.43 20.96
CA ALA A 11 -2.20 -0.72 20.95
C ALA A 11 -1.18 -0.50 19.82
N VAL A 12 0.04 -0.96 20.05
CA VAL A 12 1.12 -1.04 19.06
C VAL A 12 1.09 -2.45 18.48
N LEU A 13 1.14 -2.53 17.15
CA LEU A 13 1.20 -3.78 16.42
C LEU A 13 2.53 -3.84 15.68
N LEU A 14 3.24 -4.96 15.82
CA LEU A 14 4.49 -5.20 15.11
C LEU A 14 4.34 -6.45 14.25
N ALA A 15 4.66 -6.33 12.97
CA ALA A 15 4.69 -7.45 12.04
C ALA A 15 5.92 -8.31 12.33
N ARG A 16 5.70 -9.60 12.54
CA ARG A 16 6.77 -10.59 12.73
C ARG A 16 7.45 -10.96 11.41
N ASN A 17 6.71 -10.95 10.32
CA ASN A 17 7.14 -11.39 8.99
C ASN A 17 6.27 -10.73 7.90
N ALA A 18 6.47 -11.12 6.63
CA ALA A 18 5.71 -10.61 5.49
C ALA A 18 4.19 -10.84 5.62
N ASP A 19 3.76 -12.00 6.13
CA ASP A 19 2.34 -12.28 6.40
C ASP A 19 1.80 -11.35 7.49
N GLY A 20 2.59 -11.09 8.54
CA GLY A 20 2.25 -10.10 9.57
C GLY A 20 2.14 -8.69 9.01
N TYR A 21 2.94 -8.33 8.00
CA TYR A 21 2.78 -7.05 7.31
C TYR A 21 1.46 -7.01 6.52
N ALA A 22 1.07 -8.10 5.87
CA ALA A 22 -0.24 -8.20 5.23
C ALA A 22 -1.39 -8.09 6.25
N ASP A 23 -1.28 -8.74 7.41
CA ASP A 23 -2.23 -8.64 8.53
C ASP A 23 -2.37 -7.17 9.00
N LEU A 24 -1.25 -6.43 9.12
CA LEU A 24 -1.28 -5.00 9.46
C LEU A 24 -2.04 -4.19 8.40
N CYS A 25 -1.78 -4.44 7.12
CA CYS A 25 -2.46 -3.77 6.02
C CYS A 25 -3.97 -4.02 6.05
N GLU A 26 -4.42 -5.25 6.36
CA GLU A 26 -5.83 -5.58 6.52
C GLU A 26 -6.48 -4.78 7.67
N ILE A 27 -5.84 -4.77 8.84
CA ILE A 27 -6.35 -4.04 10.01
C ILE A 27 -6.43 -2.53 9.74
N ILE A 28 -5.40 -1.95 9.13
CA ILE A 28 -5.36 -0.53 8.77
C ILE A 28 -6.45 -0.21 7.75
N THR A 29 -6.59 -1.04 6.72
CA THR A 29 -7.64 -0.88 5.70
C THR A 29 -9.02 -0.93 6.32
N GLY A 30 -9.29 -1.92 7.18
CA GLY A 30 -10.57 -2.03 7.89
C GLY A 30 -10.89 -0.79 8.73
N ARG A 31 -9.88 -0.24 9.43
CA ARG A 31 -10.04 0.99 10.21
C ARG A 31 -10.37 2.21 9.34
N HIS A 32 -9.80 2.31 8.13
CA HIS A 32 -10.09 3.41 7.21
C HIS A 32 -11.46 3.27 6.53
N MET A 33 -11.89 2.03 6.25
CA MET A 33 -13.19 1.73 5.64
C MET A 33 -14.36 1.88 6.63
N GLU A 34 -14.13 1.58 7.92
CA GLU A 34 -15.16 1.64 8.97
C GLU A 34 -14.72 2.55 10.15
N PRO A 35 -14.61 3.88 9.95
CA PRO A 35 -14.05 4.80 10.96
C PRO A 35 -14.82 4.80 12.29
N ASP A 36 -16.14 4.60 12.25
CA ASP A 36 -17.00 4.52 13.45
C ASP A 36 -17.19 3.08 13.97
N GLY A 37 -16.75 2.07 13.21
CA GLY A 37 -16.94 0.64 13.51
C GLY A 37 -15.76 -0.03 14.21
N PHE A 38 -14.65 0.68 14.42
CA PHE A 38 -13.44 0.13 15.01
C PHE A 38 -13.60 -0.14 16.51
N SER A 39 -13.35 -1.38 16.91
CA SER A 39 -13.25 -1.82 18.30
C SER A 39 -12.14 -2.84 18.45
N PHE A 40 -11.33 -2.72 19.51
CA PHE A 40 -10.31 -3.72 19.83
C PHE A 40 -10.91 -5.12 19.97
N ASP A 41 -12.09 -5.24 20.59
CA ASP A 41 -12.76 -6.52 20.79
C ASP A 41 -13.14 -7.18 19.46
N ARG A 42 -13.67 -6.39 18.51
CA ARG A 42 -14.05 -6.88 17.19
C ARG A 42 -12.83 -7.26 16.36
N VAL A 43 -11.87 -6.37 16.22
CA VAL A 43 -10.69 -6.57 15.36
C VAL A 43 -9.81 -7.72 15.86
N PHE A 44 -9.63 -7.83 17.18
CA PHE A 44 -8.78 -8.85 17.80
C PHE A 44 -9.56 -10.06 18.32
N SER A 45 -10.82 -10.23 17.90
CA SER A 45 -11.59 -11.47 18.11
C SER A 45 -11.08 -12.62 17.25
N GLN A 46 -10.47 -12.31 16.10
CA GLN A 46 -9.82 -13.28 15.21
C GLN A 46 -8.32 -13.43 15.52
N PRO A 47 -7.70 -14.57 15.20
CA PRO A 47 -6.27 -14.78 15.41
C PRO A 47 -5.43 -13.99 14.40
N TRP A 48 -4.35 -13.41 14.90
CA TRP A 48 -3.32 -12.67 14.18
C TRP A 48 -1.95 -13.24 14.57
N PRO A 49 -1.62 -14.46 14.10
CA PRO A 49 -0.48 -15.22 14.59
C PRO A 49 0.87 -14.56 14.25
N ASN A 50 0.90 -13.67 13.26
CA ASN A 50 2.11 -13.00 12.78
C ASN A 50 2.28 -11.59 13.36
N LEU A 51 1.48 -11.21 14.37
CA LEU A 51 1.58 -9.91 15.02
C LEU A 51 1.99 -10.05 16.48
N PHE A 52 2.85 -9.13 16.93
CA PHE A 52 3.00 -8.79 18.34
C PHE A 52 2.11 -7.61 18.70
N LEU A 53 1.46 -7.70 19.87
CA LEU A 53 0.52 -6.68 20.35
C LEU A 53 1.06 -6.11 21.66
N LEU A 54 1.30 -4.80 21.70
CA LEU A 54 1.75 -4.10 22.90
C LEU A 54 0.73 -3.03 23.28
N THR A 55 0.45 -2.83 24.56
CA THR A 55 -0.38 -1.69 24.97
C THR A 55 0.01 -1.16 26.33
N ALA A 56 0.05 0.17 26.45
CA ALA A 56 0.27 0.85 27.71
C ALA A 56 -1.03 1.02 28.54
N HIS A 57 -2.16 0.46 28.10
CA HIS A 57 -3.49 0.71 28.67
C HIS A 57 -4.12 -0.55 29.27
N SER A 58 -4.34 -0.56 30.60
CA SER A 58 -4.90 -1.71 31.33
C SER A 58 -6.23 -2.23 30.77
N ARG A 59 -7.13 -1.33 30.33
CA ARG A 59 -8.42 -1.73 29.75
C ARG A 59 -8.24 -2.48 28.43
N VAL A 60 -7.38 -1.97 27.54
CA VAL A 60 -7.06 -2.61 26.26
C VAL A 60 -6.38 -3.95 26.52
N LEU A 61 -5.43 -4.00 27.46
CA LEU A 61 -4.75 -5.24 27.85
C LEU A 61 -5.76 -6.32 28.28
N GLN A 62 -6.74 -5.96 29.11
CA GLN A 62 -7.80 -6.88 29.56
C GLN A 62 -8.68 -7.39 28.42
N VAL A 63 -8.99 -6.53 27.43
CA VAL A 63 -9.77 -6.92 26.24
C VAL A 63 -8.96 -7.90 25.39
N LEU A 64 -7.73 -7.53 25.02
CA LEU A 64 -6.87 -8.35 24.17
C LEU A 64 -6.50 -9.69 24.83
N ALA A 65 -6.32 -9.71 26.16
CA ALA A 65 -5.95 -10.91 26.90
C ALA A 65 -7.05 -11.99 26.93
N ARG A 66 -8.29 -11.67 26.55
CA ARG A 66 -9.41 -12.63 26.39
C ARG A 66 -9.48 -13.25 24.99
N GLY A 67 -8.79 -12.64 24.02
CA GLY A 67 -8.81 -13.07 22.63
C GLY A 67 -7.77 -14.15 22.31
N PRO A 68 -7.77 -14.65 21.05
CA PRO A 68 -6.85 -15.68 20.59
C PRO A 68 -5.39 -15.21 20.48
N ASN A 69 -5.14 -13.90 20.54
CA ASN A 69 -3.82 -13.25 20.33
C ASN A 69 -2.96 -13.17 21.60
N ARG A 70 -3.41 -13.81 22.68
CA ARG A 70 -2.83 -13.71 24.01
C ARG A 70 -1.35 -14.13 24.08
N SER A 71 -0.92 -15.09 23.26
CA SER A 71 0.46 -15.61 23.28
C SER A 71 1.51 -14.61 22.85
N ARG A 72 1.13 -13.55 22.13
CA ARG A 72 2.02 -12.48 21.63
C ARG A 72 1.61 -11.10 22.13
N LEU A 73 0.86 -11.06 23.24
CA LEU A 73 0.39 -9.86 23.89
C LEU A 73 1.36 -9.46 25.01
N TYR A 74 1.74 -8.19 25.06
CA TYR A 74 2.61 -7.64 26.10
C TYR A 74 2.02 -6.35 26.70
N GLY A 75 2.23 -6.17 28.00
CA GLY A 75 2.02 -4.88 28.66
C GLY A 75 3.20 -3.94 28.42
N GLU A 76 2.96 -2.79 27.80
CA GLU A 76 4.00 -1.80 27.48
C GLU A 76 4.28 -0.83 28.65
N LEU A 77 5.49 -0.86 29.18
CA LEU A 77 5.99 0.06 30.18
C LEU A 77 6.71 1.24 29.52
N VAL A 78 6.37 2.48 29.92
CA VAL A 78 6.92 3.72 29.39
C VAL A 78 7.34 4.65 30.54
N SER A 79 8.64 4.98 30.61
CA SER A 79 9.23 5.76 31.71
C SER A 79 9.87 7.06 31.22
N ASN A 80 9.07 7.94 30.62
CA ASN A 80 9.54 9.25 30.10
C ASN A 80 8.86 10.46 30.79
N SER A 81 7.84 10.25 31.62
CA SER A 81 7.19 11.31 32.41
C SER A 81 6.51 10.75 33.67
N ALA A 82 6.09 11.63 34.58
CA ALA A 82 5.32 11.19 35.75
C ALA A 82 3.98 10.53 35.36
N ALA A 83 3.35 11.01 34.29
CA ALA A 83 2.09 10.48 33.80
C ALA A 83 2.25 9.06 33.21
N THR A 84 3.31 8.81 32.43
CA THR A 84 3.58 7.49 31.88
C THR A 84 4.01 6.51 32.96
N ARG A 85 4.88 6.93 33.90
CA ARG A 85 5.27 6.08 35.04
C ARG A 85 4.08 5.65 35.90
N ARG A 86 3.13 6.56 36.16
CA ARG A 86 1.89 6.22 36.86
C ARG A 86 1.08 5.18 36.08
N ARG A 87 0.94 5.37 34.77
CA ARG A 87 0.21 4.42 33.89
C ARG A 87 0.89 3.06 33.84
N SER A 88 2.21 3.01 33.75
CA SER A 88 2.97 1.76 33.73
C SER A 88 2.84 0.96 35.02
N ARG A 89 2.77 1.61 36.18
CA ARG A 89 2.47 0.92 37.46
C ARG A 89 1.07 0.30 37.47
N GLU A 90 0.07 1.01 36.96
CA GLU A 90 -1.30 0.49 36.84
C GLU A 90 -1.38 -0.70 35.86
N LEU A 91 -0.62 -0.61 34.76
CA LEU A 91 -0.52 -1.67 33.76
C LEU A 91 0.21 -2.89 34.30
N GLU A 92 1.32 -2.70 34.99
CA GLU A 92 2.13 -3.76 35.60
C GLU A 92 1.29 -4.62 36.57
N ALA A 93 0.52 -3.98 37.45
CA ALA A 93 -0.40 -4.68 38.34
C ALA A 93 -1.46 -5.49 37.56
N THR A 94 -1.95 -4.94 36.44
CA THR A 94 -2.93 -5.61 35.58
C THR A 94 -2.32 -6.79 34.84
N ALA A 95 -1.14 -6.61 34.26
CA ALA A 95 -0.41 -7.63 33.52
C ALA A 95 -0.03 -8.79 34.43
N SER A 96 0.43 -8.50 35.65
CA SER A 96 0.71 -9.52 36.68
C SER A 96 -0.53 -10.33 37.05
N ALA A 97 -1.67 -9.66 37.31
CA ALA A 97 -2.93 -10.34 37.62
C ALA A 97 -3.44 -11.21 36.45
N LEU A 98 -3.15 -10.80 35.21
CA LEU A 98 -3.53 -11.54 34.02
C LEU A 98 -2.48 -12.58 33.60
N GLY A 99 -1.27 -12.60 34.16
CA GLY A 99 -0.17 -13.44 33.68
C GLY A 99 0.30 -13.10 32.26
N ILE A 100 0.38 -11.80 31.94
CA ILE A 100 0.84 -11.28 30.64
C ILE A 100 2.25 -10.70 30.81
N PRO A 101 3.22 -11.03 29.91
CA PRO A 101 4.57 -10.48 29.99
C PRO A 101 4.60 -8.98 29.75
N LEU A 102 5.67 -8.33 30.21
CA LEU A 102 5.91 -6.90 30.07
C LEU A 102 6.97 -6.62 29.00
N VAL A 103 6.88 -5.46 28.36
CA VAL A 103 7.88 -4.95 27.42
C VAL A 103 8.21 -3.50 27.78
N ALA A 104 9.45 -3.08 27.57
CA ALA A 104 9.89 -1.71 27.85
C ALA A 104 10.02 -0.91 26.55
N SER A 105 9.39 0.27 26.50
CA SER A 105 9.54 1.20 25.38
C SER A 105 9.72 2.62 25.91
N ASN A 106 10.23 3.53 25.06
CA ASN A 106 10.25 4.96 25.39
C ASN A 106 9.08 5.74 24.78
N ASN A 107 8.27 5.11 23.91
CA ASN A 107 7.28 5.78 23.06
C ASN A 107 7.87 7.05 22.44
N ALA A 108 8.94 6.87 21.65
CA ALA A 108 9.73 7.98 21.10
C ALA A 108 8.96 8.70 19.98
N PHE A 109 9.02 10.03 19.98
CA PHE A 109 8.40 10.90 18.98
C PHE A 109 9.43 11.63 18.12
N PHE A 110 10.68 11.70 18.61
CA PHE A 110 11.77 12.42 17.97
C PHE A 110 13.11 11.71 18.22
N LEU A 111 14.14 12.07 17.46
CA LEU A 111 15.44 11.40 17.52
C LEU A 111 16.26 11.94 18.69
N ASP A 112 16.48 13.25 18.71
CA ASP A 112 17.35 13.91 19.68
C ASP A 112 16.55 14.71 20.72
N PRO A 113 17.05 14.92 21.95
CA PRO A 113 16.36 15.73 22.95
C PRO A 113 15.99 17.15 22.50
N ASP A 114 16.82 17.76 21.63
CA ASP A 114 16.64 19.13 21.12
C ASP A 114 15.47 19.25 20.13
N ASP A 115 15.07 18.14 19.49
CA ASP A 115 13.92 18.09 18.57
C ASP A 115 12.58 18.33 19.28
N TRP A 116 12.56 18.37 20.61
CA TRP A 116 11.36 18.70 21.37
C TRP A 116 10.78 20.08 20.99
N GLU A 117 11.62 21.06 20.64
CA GLU A 117 11.12 22.35 20.16
C GLU A 117 10.39 22.21 18.81
N THR A 118 10.95 21.42 17.89
CA THR A 118 10.32 21.08 16.61
C THR A 118 8.99 20.36 16.83
N HIS A 119 8.95 19.38 17.74
CA HIS A 119 7.71 18.69 18.14
C HIS A 119 6.62 19.65 18.59
N ARG A 120 6.97 20.67 19.39
CA ARG A 120 6.00 21.68 19.84
C ARG A 120 5.46 22.51 18.68
N ILE A 121 6.32 22.91 17.74
CA ILE A 121 5.91 23.67 16.55
C ILE A 121 4.94 22.84 15.71
N LEU A 122 5.28 21.59 15.41
CA LEU A 122 4.43 20.68 14.65
C LEU A 122 3.09 20.38 15.38
N THR A 123 3.12 20.25 16.71
CA THR A 123 1.91 20.11 17.53
C THR A 123 1.01 21.35 17.43
N ALA A 124 1.59 22.56 17.51
CA ALA A 124 0.83 23.80 17.36
C ALA A 124 0.18 23.90 15.97
N ILE A 125 0.92 23.56 14.91
CA ILE A 125 0.40 23.53 13.53
C ILE A 125 -0.76 22.52 13.43
N GLY A 126 -0.56 21.29 13.90
CA GLY A 126 -1.57 20.22 13.84
C GLY A 126 -2.85 20.53 14.62
N LEU A 127 -2.74 21.31 15.70
CA LEU A 127 -3.88 21.79 16.48
C LEU A 127 -4.47 23.12 15.97
N ASN A 128 -3.93 23.68 14.87
CA ASN A 128 -4.26 25.01 14.37
C ASN A 128 -4.19 26.09 15.47
N SER A 129 -3.11 26.08 16.23
CA SER A 129 -2.85 26.90 17.42
C SER A 129 -1.48 27.59 17.33
N THR A 130 -1.11 28.35 18.35
CA THR A 130 0.24 28.94 18.48
C THR A 130 1.01 28.30 19.61
N LEU A 131 2.34 28.34 19.57
CA LEU A 131 3.21 27.79 20.63
C LEU A 131 2.83 28.28 22.04
N SER A 132 2.48 29.56 22.15
CA SER A 132 2.06 30.20 23.40
C SER A 132 0.70 29.72 23.94
N ARG A 133 -0.13 29.10 23.08
CA ARG A 133 -1.48 28.63 23.40
C ARG A 133 -1.56 27.12 23.63
N LEU A 134 -0.44 26.41 23.50
CA LEU A 134 -0.37 24.98 23.81
C LEU A 134 -0.63 24.75 25.29
N ARG A 135 -1.58 23.87 25.59
CA ARG A 135 -1.96 23.50 26.97
C ARG A 135 -1.10 22.35 27.48
N PRO A 136 -0.93 22.22 28.82
CA PRO A 136 -0.30 21.05 29.40
C PRO A 136 -0.96 19.75 28.93
N GLY A 137 -0.16 18.80 28.46
CA GLY A 137 -0.63 17.51 27.94
C GLY A 137 -0.92 17.48 26.43
N GLU A 138 -0.87 18.61 25.72
CA GLU A 138 -0.94 18.61 24.25
C GLU A 138 0.40 18.19 23.61
N CYS A 139 1.52 18.48 24.27
CA CYS A 139 2.84 17.99 23.87
C CYS A 139 3.22 16.74 24.66
N VAL A 140 4.02 15.88 24.03
CA VAL A 140 4.66 14.75 24.70
C VAL A 140 5.81 15.24 25.58
N SER A 141 6.33 14.33 26.40
CA SER A 141 7.47 14.62 27.28
C SER A 141 8.70 15.05 26.47
N PRO A 142 9.51 16.02 26.96
CA PRO A 142 10.85 16.28 26.41
C PRO A 142 11.78 15.06 26.40
N GLN A 143 11.47 14.05 27.21
CA GLN A 143 12.23 12.79 27.28
C GLN A 143 11.75 11.73 26.28
N ALA A 144 10.81 12.06 25.39
CA ALA A 144 10.31 11.15 24.35
C ALA A 144 11.22 11.12 23.10
N HIS A 145 12.55 11.25 23.29
CA HIS A 145 13.55 11.05 22.24
C HIS A 145 13.92 9.56 22.10
N LEU A 146 14.68 9.21 21.08
CA LEU A 146 15.21 7.86 20.91
C LEU A 146 16.37 7.65 21.90
N ARG A 147 16.09 7.00 23.03
CA ARG A 147 17.10 6.71 24.06
C ARG A 147 18.08 5.64 23.60
N SER A 148 19.32 5.79 24.01
CA SER A 148 20.33 4.73 23.97
C SER A 148 19.95 3.55 24.88
N GLY A 149 20.58 2.38 24.65
CA GLY A 149 20.39 1.21 25.50
C GLY A 149 20.76 1.45 26.97
N GLU A 150 21.79 2.27 27.21
CA GLU A 150 22.20 2.66 28.56
C GLU A 150 21.13 3.54 29.23
N GLU A 151 20.60 4.54 28.54
CA GLU A 151 19.53 5.39 29.08
C GLU A 151 18.25 4.60 29.36
N MET A 152 17.93 3.62 28.50
CA MET A 152 16.84 2.68 28.74
C MET A 152 17.09 1.83 29.98
N ALA A 153 18.28 1.25 30.13
CA ALA A 153 18.64 0.48 31.33
C ALA A 153 18.52 1.34 32.61
N HIS A 154 19.01 2.58 32.59
CA HIS A 154 18.88 3.52 33.70
C HIS A 154 17.43 3.91 34.01
N ALA A 155 16.58 4.04 32.99
CA ALA A 155 15.16 4.37 33.18
C ALA A 155 14.33 3.22 33.78
N PHE A 156 14.84 1.99 33.69
CA PHE A 156 14.18 0.74 34.06
C PHE A 156 14.96 -0.07 35.11
N LEU A 157 15.62 0.61 36.07
CA LEU A 157 16.43 -0.02 37.14
C LEU A 157 15.64 -0.78 38.23
N LEU A 158 14.30 -0.76 38.20
CA LEU A 158 13.50 -1.44 39.23
C LEU A 158 13.56 -2.98 39.07
N PRO A 159 13.58 -3.75 40.17
CA PRO A 159 13.50 -5.21 40.10
C PRO A 159 12.26 -5.67 39.32
N GLY A 160 12.44 -6.59 38.37
CA GLY A 160 11.38 -7.07 37.46
C GLY A 160 11.35 -6.37 36.09
N HIS A 161 11.97 -5.20 35.94
CA HIS A 161 12.01 -4.49 34.65
C HIS A 161 13.12 -4.98 33.70
N ALA A 162 14.09 -5.76 34.20
CA ALA A 162 15.12 -6.38 33.36
C ALA A 162 14.51 -7.35 32.34
N GLU A 163 13.47 -8.10 32.72
CA GLU A 163 12.73 -8.98 31.82
C GLU A 163 11.98 -8.18 30.75
N ALA A 164 11.43 -7.02 31.09
CA ALA A 164 10.75 -6.16 30.12
C ALA A 164 11.70 -5.61 29.04
N LEU A 165 12.94 -5.28 29.42
CA LEU A 165 13.99 -4.93 28.46
C LEU A 165 14.40 -6.14 27.59
N ALA A 166 14.56 -7.32 28.19
CA ALA A 166 14.88 -8.55 27.46
C ALA A 166 13.77 -8.91 26.44
N ASN A 167 12.50 -8.79 26.82
CA ASN A 167 11.37 -9.02 25.92
C ASN A 167 11.36 -8.04 24.73
N THR A 168 11.87 -6.82 24.92
CA THR A 168 12.00 -5.85 23.83
C THR A 168 12.99 -6.34 22.77
N ALA A 169 14.15 -6.84 23.21
CA ALA A 169 15.13 -7.45 22.31
C ALA A 169 14.58 -8.72 21.65
N HIS A 170 13.91 -9.59 22.42
CA HIS A 170 13.31 -10.82 21.88
C HIS A 170 12.26 -10.55 20.78
N ILE A 171 11.37 -9.57 20.99
CA ILE A 171 10.39 -9.18 19.96
C ILE A 171 11.11 -8.67 18.71
N ALA A 172 12.16 -7.87 18.88
CA ALA A 172 12.94 -7.36 17.75
C ALA A 172 13.65 -8.50 16.98
N GLU A 173 14.20 -9.49 17.67
CA GLU A 173 14.84 -10.67 17.08
C GLU A 173 13.85 -11.58 16.33
N GLU A 174 12.60 -11.65 16.79
CA GLU A 174 11.53 -12.41 16.11
C GLU A 174 10.95 -11.69 14.89
N CYS A 175 11.15 -10.38 14.77
CA CYS A 175 10.63 -9.56 13.68
C CYS A 175 11.59 -9.56 12.47
N GLU A 176 11.37 -10.50 11.56
CA GLU A 176 12.11 -10.63 10.29
C GLU A 176 11.14 -10.44 9.11
N VAL A 177 11.06 -9.21 8.60
CA VAL A 177 10.14 -8.84 7.51
C VAL A 177 10.93 -8.65 6.22
N GLU A 178 10.82 -9.61 5.31
CA GLU A 178 11.31 -9.50 3.93
C GLU A 178 10.13 -9.31 2.98
N LEU A 179 10.10 -8.18 2.27
CA LEU A 179 9.06 -7.87 1.28
C LEU A 179 9.61 -8.10 -0.14
N GLU A 180 8.86 -8.83 -0.96
CA GLU A 180 9.16 -8.99 -2.38
C GLU A 180 8.78 -7.70 -3.13
N LEU A 181 9.76 -6.84 -3.43
CA LEU A 181 9.53 -5.53 -4.07
C LEU A 181 9.71 -5.54 -5.60
N ASP A 182 10.43 -6.52 -6.15
CA ASP A 182 10.83 -6.54 -7.56
C ASP A 182 9.88 -7.34 -8.47
N ARG A 183 8.80 -7.90 -7.91
CA ARG A 183 7.85 -8.70 -8.65
C ARG A 183 6.61 -7.91 -9.03
N TRP A 184 6.37 -7.80 -10.33
CA TRP A 184 5.14 -7.22 -10.86
C TRP A 184 3.98 -8.18 -10.69
N ILE A 185 2.89 -7.70 -10.09
CA ILE A 185 1.62 -8.42 -9.99
C ILE A 185 0.74 -7.90 -11.14
N LEU A 186 0.67 -8.66 -12.23
CA LEU A 186 -0.20 -8.35 -13.36
C LEU A 186 -1.54 -9.06 -13.21
N PRO A 187 -2.68 -8.35 -13.32
CA PRO A 187 -4.00 -8.97 -13.37
C PRO A 187 -4.13 -9.88 -14.60
N GLN A 188 -4.79 -11.01 -14.41
CA GLN A 188 -5.09 -11.96 -15.48
C GLN A 188 -6.45 -11.61 -16.10
N VAL A 189 -6.48 -11.44 -17.42
CA VAL A 189 -7.72 -11.19 -18.16
C VAL A 189 -8.43 -12.49 -18.47
N SER A 190 -9.76 -12.48 -18.41
CA SER A 190 -10.55 -13.63 -18.85
C SER A 190 -10.63 -13.64 -20.37
N VAL A 191 -10.31 -14.77 -20.99
CA VAL A 191 -10.41 -14.96 -22.44
C VAL A 191 -11.41 -16.06 -22.80
N PRO A 192 -11.94 -16.09 -24.05
CA PRO A 192 -12.84 -17.13 -24.49
C PRO A 192 -12.29 -18.55 -24.27
N SER A 193 -13.19 -19.50 -24.02
CA SER A 193 -12.81 -20.91 -23.76
C SER A 193 -11.95 -21.48 -24.89
N GLY A 194 -10.86 -22.15 -24.50
CA GLY A 194 -9.88 -22.73 -25.44
C GLY A 194 -8.83 -21.75 -25.97
N GLN A 195 -8.79 -20.51 -25.49
CA GLN A 195 -7.76 -19.53 -25.83
C GLN A 195 -6.88 -19.19 -24.62
N THR A 196 -5.66 -18.72 -24.90
CA THR A 196 -4.80 -18.00 -23.96
C THR A 196 -4.79 -16.50 -24.29
N PRO A 197 -4.40 -15.61 -23.36
CA PRO A 197 -4.21 -14.18 -23.63
C PRO A 197 -3.36 -13.90 -24.88
N GLU A 198 -2.28 -14.65 -25.09
CA GLU A 198 -1.42 -14.57 -26.27
C GLU A 198 -2.20 -14.86 -27.55
N THR A 199 -2.93 -15.98 -27.60
CA THR A 199 -3.66 -16.39 -28.80
C THR A 199 -4.83 -15.46 -29.10
N HIS A 200 -5.50 -14.96 -28.06
CA HIS A 200 -6.63 -14.06 -28.20
C HIS A 200 -6.17 -12.68 -28.71
N LEU A 201 -5.13 -12.12 -28.12
CA LEU A 201 -4.53 -10.88 -28.56
C LEU A 201 -4.06 -10.98 -30.01
N ALA A 202 -3.37 -12.06 -30.37
CA ALA A 202 -2.92 -12.29 -31.74
C ALA A 202 -4.11 -12.35 -32.71
N GLN A 203 -5.18 -13.08 -32.38
CA GLN A 203 -6.37 -13.16 -33.22
C GLN A 203 -6.97 -11.78 -33.50
N LEU A 204 -7.12 -10.94 -32.47
CA LEU A 204 -7.64 -9.58 -32.60
C LEU A 204 -6.70 -8.70 -33.44
N ALA A 205 -5.40 -8.76 -33.16
CA ALA A 205 -4.41 -7.95 -33.85
C ALA A 205 -4.32 -8.29 -35.35
N TRP A 206 -4.37 -9.57 -35.72
CA TRP A 206 -4.41 -10.00 -37.12
C TRP A 206 -5.71 -9.59 -37.82
N ALA A 207 -6.86 -9.70 -37.14
CA ALA A 207 -8.13 -9.24 -37.70
C ALA A 207 -8.12 -7.72 -37.96
N GLY A 208 -7.58 -6.94 -37.03
CA GLY A 208 -7.40 -5.50 -37.17
C GLY A 208 -6.44 -5.12 -38.30
N LEU A 209 -5.32 -5.84 -38.42
CA LEU A 209 -4.37 -5.64 -39.51
C LEU A 209 -5.03 -5.83 -40.88
N GLU A 210 -5.82 -6.89 -41.05
CA GLU A 210 -6.59 -7.13 -42.28
C GLU A 210 -7.57 -5.99 -42.57
N ALA A 211 -8.30 -5.53 -41.55
CA ALA A 211 -9.26 -4.44 -41.70
C ALA A 211 -8.60 -3.11 -42.08
N ASN A 212 -7.48 -2.78 -41.46
CA ASN A 212 -6.83 -1.48 -41.59
C ASN A 212 -5.92 -1.37 -42.82
N TYR A 213 -5.23 -2.45 -43.22
CA TYR A 213 -4.14 -2.37 -44.21
C TYR A 213 -4.36 -3.14 -45.51
N ARG A 214 -5.29 -4.11 -45.58
CA ARG A 214 -5.45 -4.97 -46.77
C ARG A 214 -5.75 -4.18 -48.06
N SER A 215 -6.48 -3.07 -47.95
CA SER A 215 -6.84 -2.20 -49.08
C SER A 215 -5.76 -1.15 -49.42
N GLN A 216 -4.73 -0.98 -48.59
CA GLN A 216 -3.72 0.08 -48.73
C GLN A 216 -2.55 -0.27 -49.67
N GLY A 217 -2.69 -1.36 -50.45
CA GLY A 217 -1.68 -1.85 -51.37
C GLY A 217 -0.70 -2.83 -50.72
N ARG A 218 -0.16 -3.72 -51.56
CA ARG A 218 0.62 -4.88 -51.12
C ARG A 218 1.85 -4.51 -50.28
N SER A 219 2.59 -3.47 -50.67
CA SER A 219 3.81 -3.07 -49.97
C SER A 219 3.53 -2.57 -48.55
N ASN A 220 2.49 -1.75 -48.35
CA ASN A 220 2.12 -1.25 -47.02
C ASN A 220 1.61 -2.38 -46.13
N TYR A 221 0.77 -3.27 -46.66
CA TYR A 221 0.30 -4.44 -45.93
C TYR A 221 1.45 -5.36 -45.51
N GLU A 222 2.41 -5.64 -46.39
CA GLU A 222 3.58 -6.46 -46.06
C GLU A 222 4.44 -5.83 -44.95
N ARG A 223 4.67 -4.50 -45.01
CA ARG A 223 5.37 -3.75 -43.94
C ARG A 223 4.62 -3.86 -42.61
N ALA A 224 3.31 -3.61 -42.62
CA ALA A 224 2.48 -3.66 -41.42
C ALA A 224 2.43 -5.07 -40.82
N ARG A 225 2.34 -6.10 -41.66
CA ARG A 225 2.37 -7.50 -41.25
C ARG A 225 3.68 -7.88 -40.56
N GLN A 226 4.82 -7.38 -41.06
CA GLN A 226 6.11 -7.63 -40.44
C GLN A 226 6.21 -6.98 -39.06
N ILE A 227 5.77 -5.72 -38.94
CA ILE A 227 5.76 -4.99 -37.66
C ILE A 227 4.82 -5.68 -36.66
N GLN A 228 3.60 -6.02 -37.07
CA GLN A 228 2.61 -6.68 -36.21
C GLN A 228 3.12 -8.01 -35.66
N ARG A 229 3.85 -8.79 -36.48
CA ARG A 229 4.49 -10.02 -36.03
C ARG A 229 5.54 -9.76 -34.95
N MET A 230 6.43 -8.80 -35.20
CA MET A 230 7.48 -8.42 -34.25
C MET A 230 6.90 -7.95 -32.92
N GLU A 231 5.87 -7.09 -32.94
CA GLU A 231 5.23 -6.64 -31.70
C GLU A 231 4.62 -7.79 -30.91
N LEU A 232 3.87 -8.69 -31.56
CA LEU A 232 3.27 -9.84 -30.87
C LEU A 232 4.33 -10.78 -30.27
N GLU A 233 5.46 -10.98 -30.94
CA GLU A 233 6.59 -11.76 -30.43
C GLU A 233 7.18 -11.12 -29.16
N VAL A 234 7.42 -9.81 -29.17
CA VAL A 234 7.95 -9.08 -28.00
C VAL A 234 6.93 -9.07 -26.85
N ILE A 235 5.66 -8.80 -27.14
CA ILE A 235 4.59 -8.76 -26.12
C ILE A 235 4.44 -10.12 -25.43
N ALA A 236 4.45 -11.21 -26.19
CA ALA A 236 4.38 -12.56 -25.65
C ALA A 236 5.63 -12.91 -24.82
N LYS A 237 6.82 -12.55 -25.30
CA LYS A 237 8.08 -12.79 -24.58
C LYS A 237 8.14 -12.09 -23.22
N LEU A 238 7.56 -10.89 -23.13
CA LEU A 238 7.52 -10.08 -21.92
C LEU A 238 6.26 -10.28 -21.07
N GLU A 239 5.43 -11.27 -21.41
CA GLU A 239 4.23 -11.66 -20.64
C GLU A 239 3.19 -10.52 -20.47
N TYR A 240 3.13 -9.59 -21.43
CA TYR A 240 2.13 -8.51 -21.45
C TYR A 240 0.84 -8.73 -22.26
N PRO A 241 0.46 -9.91 -22.81
CA PRO A 241 -0.80 -10.02 -23.55
C PRO A 241 -2.05 -9.63 -22.73
N SER A 242 -2.12 -10.05 -21.47
CA SER A 242 -3.22 -9.68 -20.56
C SER A 242 -3.31 -8.17 -20.36
N TYR A 243 -2.17 -7.48 -20.27
CA TYR A 243 -2.13 -6.03 -20.13
C TYR A 243 -2.77 -5.31 -21.33
N PHE A 244 -2.43 -5.72 -22.55
CA PHE A 244 -3.04 -5.15 -23.76
C PHE A 244 -4.55 -5.38 -23.83
N LEU A 245 -4.98 -6.57 -23.43
CA LEU A 245 -6.40 -6.95 -23.42
C LEU A 245 -7.20 -6.18 -22.35
N ILE A 246 -6.62 -5.91 -21.18
CA ILE A 246 -7.27 -5.11 -20.12
C ILE A 246 -7.45 -3.67 -20.58
N VAL A 247 -6.42 -3.05 -21.18
CA VAL A 247 -6.56 -1.69 -21.73
C VAL A 247 -7.64 -1.66 -22.82
N LYS A 248 -7.73 -2.71 -23.64
CA LYS A 248 -8.82 -2.88 -24.60
C LYS A 248 -10.18 -2.99 -23.93
N GLU A 249 -10.33 -3.80 -22.88
CA GLU A 249 -11.59 -3.99 -22.18
C GLU A 249 -12.09 -2.67 -21.58
N ILE A 250 -11.20 -1.89 -20.95
CA ILE A 250 -11.51 -0.56 -20.41
C ILE A 250 -12.01 0.37 -21.54
N ARG A 251 -11.30 0.40 -22.67
CA ARG A 251 -11.69 1.24 -23.81
C ARG A 251 -13.01 0.81 -24.43
N ASP A 252 -13.19 -0.48 -24.67
CA ASP A 252 -14.40 -1.02 -25.30
C ASP A 252 -15.62 -0.76 -24.40
N TRP A 253 -15.48 -0.96 -23.08
CA TRP A 253 -16.51 -0.64 -22.10
C TRP A 253 -16.88 0.86 -22.12
N ALA A 254 -15.87 1.74 -22.15
CA ALA A 254 -16.09 3.19 -22.22
C ALA A 254 -16.80 3.60 -23.52
N ASN A 255 -16.37 3.07 -24.65
CA ASN A 255 -16.98 3.34 -25.96
C ASN A 255 -18.45 2.92 -25.99
N GLU A 256 -18.80 1.80 -25.38
CA GLU A 256 -20.19 1.34 -25.26
C GLU A 256 -21.00 2.26 -24.34
N ARG A 257 -20.46 2.54 -23.15
CA ARG A 257 -21.11 3.34 -22.10
C ARG A 257 -21.42 4.78 -22.51
N PHE A 258 -20.54 5.38 -23.32
CA PHE A 258 -20.63 6.77 -23.78
C PHE A 258 -20.98 6.91 -25.27
N SER A 259 -21.48 5.84 -25.89
CA SER A 259 -21.78 5.76 -27.33
C SER A 259 -22.70 6.86 -27.87
N SER A 260 -23.53 7.47 -27.04
CA SER A 260 -24.44 8.58 -27.41
C SER A 260 -23.94 9.98 -27.03
N GLY A 261 -22.91 10.08 -26.20
CA GLY A 261 -22.39 11.36 -25.68
C GLY A 261 -21.39 12.04 -26.61
N TYR A 262 -20.80 11.27 -27.53
CA TYR A 262 -19.71 11.72 -28.40
C TYR A 262 -20.08 11.65 -29.88
N ARG A 263 -19.38 12.45 -30.70
CA ARG A 263 -19.53 12.42 -32.15
C ARG A 263 -19.19 11.05 -32.73
N ARG A 264 -18.16 10.41 -32.19
CA ARG A 264 -17.86 8.99 -32.40
C ARG A 264 -17.74 8.32 -31.04
N PRO A 265 -18.29 7.12 -30.85
CA PRO A 265 -18.16 6.39 -29.58
C PRO A 265 -16.70 6.27 -29.11
N THR A 266 -15.76 6.17 -30.03
CA THR A 266 -14.30 6.06 -29.79
C THR A 266 -13.64 7.35 -29.29
N ASP A 267 -14.33 8.49 -29.33
CA ASP A 267 -13.76 9.78 -28.93
C ASP A 267 -13.81 10.01 -27.40
N CYS A 268 -14.48 9.14 -26.63
CA CYS A 268 -14.58 9.29 -25.17
C CYS A 268 -13.27 8.98 -24.43
N THR A 269 -12.36 8.26 -25.10
CA THR A 269 -11.03 7.94 -24.55
C THR A 269 -9.94 8.15 -25.57
N ILE A 270 -8.76 8.56 -25.12
CA ILE A 270 -7.58 8.71 -25.97
C ILE A 270 -6.41 7.97 -25.34
N LEU A 271 -5.81 7.04 -26.09
CA LEU A 271 -4.53 6.43 -25.69
C LEU A 271 -3.41 7.45 -25.87
N ARG A 272 -2.65 7.72 -24.81
CA ARG A 272 -1.55 8.70 -24.83
C ARG A 272 -0.18 8.09 -24.61
N GLY A 273 0.84 8.94 -24.76
CA GLY A 273 2.22 8.57 -24.48
C GLY A 273 2.79 7.58 -25.48
N SER A 274 3.78 6.79 -25.05
CA SER A 274 4.45 5.84 -25.93
C SER A 274 3.55 4.70 -26.39
N ALA A 275 2.50 4.36 -25.64
CA ALA A 275 1.58 3.28 -26.02
C ALA A 275 0.93 3.48 -27.40
N ALA A 276 0.69 4.73 -27.81
CA ALA A 276 0.18 5.06 -29.14
C ALA A 276 1.13 4.66 -30.30
N ASN A 277 2.41 4.35 -30.00
CA ASN A 277 3.37 3.85 -30.99
C ASN A 277 3.15 2.37 -31.35
N SER A 278 2.32 1.64 -30.63
CA SER A 278 2.08 0.21 -30.89
C SER A 278 1.05 -0.01 -31.98
N LEU A 279 1.45 -0.74 -33.02
CA LEU A 279 0.58 -1.21 -34.07
C LEU A 279 -0.46 -2.21 -33.54
N THR A 280 -0.08 -3.00 -32.54
CA THR A 280 -0.98 -3.91 -31.84
C THR A 280 -2.13 -3.15 -31.18
N PHE A 281 -1.85 -2.09 -30.42
CA PHE A 281 -2.90 -1.24 -29.85
C PHE A 281 -3.78 -0.58 -30.92
N TYR A 282 -3.20 -0.13 -32.04
CA TYR A 282 -3.98 0.38 -33.16
C TYR A 282 -4.92 -0.67 -33.76
N ASN A 283 -4.40 -1.88 -34.05
CA ASN A 283 -5.17 -2.93 -34.72
C ASN A 283 -6.23 -3.57 -33.82
N ILE A 284 -6.02 -3.68 -32.52
CA ILE A 284 -7.08 -4.15 -31.60
C ILE A 284 -8.10 -3.05 -31.26
N GLY A 285 -7.94 -1.86 -31.85
CA GLY A 285 -8.84 -0.73 -31.68
C GLY A 285 -8.71 -0.07 -30.31
N VAL A 286 -7.50 0.02 -29.76
CA VAL A 286 -7.19 0.82 -28.55
C VAL A 286 -6.66 2.20 -28.89
N SER A 287 -5.76 2.27 -29.87
CA SER A 287 -5.23 3.54 -30.38
C SER A 287 -5.99 3.97 -31.63
N ASP A 288 -6.34 5.26 -31.74
CA ASP A 288 -6.86 5.85 -32.98
C ASP A 288 -5.74 6.35 -33.92
N LEU A 289 -4.49 6.23 -33.47
CA LEU A 289 -3.31 6.68 -34.19
C LEU A 289 -2.63 5.51 -34.90
N ASP A 290 -2.49 5.61 -36.23
CA ASP A 290 -1.75 4.67 -37.07
C ASP A 290 -0.22 4.92 -36.95
N PRO A 291 0.55 4.04 -36.29
CA PRO A 291 1.96 4.27 -36.05
C PRO A 291 2.82 4.12 -37.31
N ILE A 292 2.37 3.41 -38.35
CA ILE A 292 3.12 3.27 -39.60
C ILE A 292 3.01 4.56 -40.41
N ARG A 293 1.81 5.15 -40.46
CA ARG A 293 1.57 6.41 -41.16
C ARG A 293 2.41 7.56 -40.59
N TYR A 294 2.60 7.58 -39.28
CA TYR A 294 3.34 8.64 -38.57
C TYR A 294 4.78 8.24 -38.21
N ASP A 295 5.28 7.11 -38.72
CA ASP A 295 6.64 6.57 -38.48
C ASP A 295 7.02 6.52 -36.99
N LEU A 296 6.11 6.00 -36.16
CA LEU A 296 6.32 5.83 -34.73
C LEU A 296 7.00 4.50 -34.41
N TYR A 297 7.88 4.51 -33.40
CA TYR A 297 8.71 3.37 -33.04
C TYR A 297 8.16 2.63 -31.83
N PHE A 298 7.86 1.33 -32.00
CA PHE A 298 7.36 0.45 -30.94
C PHE A 298 8.34 0.32 -29.77
N GLN A 299 9.65 0.27 -30.03
CA GLN A 299 10.68 0.10 -28.99
C GLN A 299 10.73 1.25 -27.99
N ARG A 300 10.15 2.40 -28.32
CA ARG A 300 9.98 3.51 -27.36
C ARG A 300 8.93 3.18 -26.29
N PHE A 301 7.96 2.33 -26.62
CA PHE A 301 6.94 1.84 -25.70
C PHE A 301 7.41 0.61 -24.95
N LEU A 302 7.77 -0.44 -25.69
CA LEU A 302 8.12 -1.73 -25.13
C LEU A 302 9.45 -2.20 -25.70
N ASN A 303 10.42 -2.42 -24.81
CA ASN A 303 11.76 -2.88 -25.14
C ASN A 303 12.15 -4.01 -24.20
N GLU A 304 12.69 -5.09 -24.77
CA GLU A 304 13.14 -6.28 -24.04
C GLU A 304 14.29 -5.97 -23.06
N ASP A 305 15.11 -4.96 -23.36
CA ASP A 305 16.25 -4.56 -22.52
C ASP A 305 15.84 -3.63 -21.36
N ARG A 306 14.55 -3.32 -21.21
CA ARG A 306 14.05 -2.39 -20.19
C ARG A 306 13.42 -3.16 -19.03
N ALA A 307 13.94 -2.94 -17.82
CA ALA A 307 13.44 -3.58 -16.60
C ALA A 307 12.09 -3.02 -16.10
N SER A 308 11.71 -1.81 -16.50
CA SER A 308 10.47 -1.17 -16.06
C SER A 308 9.29 -1.54 -16.96
N PRO A 309 8.10 -1.78 -16.39
CA PRO A 309 6.91 -2.16 -17.15
C PRO A 309 6.48 -1.07 -18.15
N PRO A 310 5.76 -1.44 -19.22
CA PRO A 310 5.15 -0.50 -20.13
C PRO A 310 4.05 0.30 -19.44
N ASP A 311 3.79 1.50 -19.97
CA ASP A 311 2.76 2.40 -19.47
C ASP A 311 1.85 2.85 -20.63
N ALA A 312 0.54 2.60 -20.46
CA ALA A 312 -0.52 2.77 -21.44
C ALA A 312 -1.72 3.41 -20.75
N ASP A 313 -1.73 4.74 -20.81
CA ASP A 313 -2.75 5.58 -20.22
C ASP A 313 -3.89 5.85 -21.20
N LEU A 314 -5.12 5.69 -20.73
CA LEU A 314 -6.32 6.19 -21.39
C LEU A 314 -6.76 7.49 -20.73
N ASP A 315 -6.79 8.58 -21.48
CA ASP A 315 -7.35 9.86 -21.04
C ASP A 315 -8.87 9.86 -21.24
N PHE A 316 -9.61 10.31 -20.22
CA PHE A 316 -11.07 10.48 -20.25
C PHE A 316 -11.45 11.96 -20.10
N GLY A 317 -12.69 12.29 -20.46
CA GLY A 317 -13.33 13.54 -20.04
C GLY A 317 -13.29 13.68 -18.51
N TRP A 318 -13.04 14.89 -18.01
CA TRP A 318 -12.86 15.13 -16.57
C TRP A 318 -14.10 14.79 -15.74
N ASP A 319 -15.28 14.83 -16.35
CA ASP A 319 -16.59 14.55 -15.78
C ASP A 319 -17.07 13.10 -15.99
N GLU A 320 -16.26 12.27 -16.64
CA GLU A 320 -16.61 10.89 -17.02
C GLU A 320 -15.62 9.82 -16.51
N ARG A 321 -14.45 10.26 -16.04
CA ARG A 321 -13.35 9.38 -15.60
C ARG A 321 -13.71 8.48 -14.41
N ASP A 322 -14.49 9.01 -13.45
CA ASP A 322 -14.78 8.39 -12.15
C ASP A 322 -15.94 7.36 -12.24
#